data_AF-A0A2V8CXR6-F1
#
_entry.id   AF-A0A2V8CXR6-F1
#
_cell.length_a   1.000
_cell.length_b   1.000
_cell.length_c   1.000
_cell.angle_alpha   90.00
_cell.angle_beta   90.00
_cell.angle_gamma   90.00
#
_symmetry.space_group_name_H-M   'P 1'
#
loop_
_entity.id
_entity.type
_entity.pdbx_description
1 polymer ?
#
loop_
_entity_poly.entity_id
_entity_poly.type
_entity_poly.pdbx_seq_one_letter_code
_entity_poly.pdbx_strand_id
1 'polypeptide(L)'
;MPRCHASIIAVFVAIASLAARAAADVEGYQNPPAQVPTTPPARPAVPAPPALPADPVVGNWRGTLTSSSGTESAIVITIVKGDDGYTGSTNGLGATSDAPLKRVTVNGARVAVEAADESKLGQVALTTDLTAEGNTLKGTGTLSVGPQRFEVTLALQRRPRQDAIQPHVEQRLDYFAGRWTFEYLGAEYPPLSAGGRTGTVAFTRVGRSNFMVGRVDGELLGKPYQENLSIGFDPETRMLAFLERRSDGVELVSLASWRSPIAISFQTSPVQSGGKTYQLRRLLSVRSATAFDVTEEFSVDGGPFRRLGSGHFTKTP
;
A
#
# COMPACT_ATOMS: atom_id res chain seq x y z
N MET A 1 -33.54 11.26 12.00
CA MET A 1 -32.96 10.07 11.32
C MET A 1 -31.67 9.68 12.02
N PRO A 2 -31.58 8.52 12.67
CA PRO A 2 -30.27 7.97 13.05
C PRO A 2 -30.16 6.49 12.66
N ARG A 3 -29.28 6.17 11.70
CA ARG A 3 -28.82 4.79 11.46
C ARG A 3 -27.38 4.84 10.95
N CYS A 4 -26.41 4.83 11.86
CA CYS A 4 -25.00 4.54 11.53
C CYS A 4 -24.18 3.87 12.66
N HIS A 5 -24.73 3.64 13.86
CA HIS A 5 -23.94 3.09 14.98
C HIS A 5 -24.07 1.57 15.22
N ALA A 6 -24.99 0.87 14.54
CA ALA A 6 -25.26 -0.54 14.82
C ALA A 6 -24.22 -1.52 14.23
N SER A 7 -23.59 -1.21 13.09
CA SER A 7 -22.75 -2.17 12.37
C SER A 7 -21.34 -2.34 12.96
N ILE A 8 -20.79 -1.31 13.62
CA ILE A 8 -19.44 -1.36 14.20
C ILE A 8 -19.45 -2.16 15.51
N ILE A 9 -20.49 -2.03 16.33
CA ILE A 9 -20.61 -2.75 17.62
C ILE A 9 -20.78 -4.26 17.39
N ALA A 10 -21.49 -4.67 16.33
CA ALA A 10 -21.69 -6.09 16.02
C ALA A 10 -20.38 -6.83 15.68
N VAL A 11 -19.42 -6.17 15.03
CA VAL A 11 -18.09 -6.75 14.70
C VAL A 11 -17.25 -6.92 15.96
N PHE A 12 -17.27 -5.96 16.89
CA PHE A 12 -16.55 -6.05 18.16
C PHE A 12 -17.12 -7.13 19.09
N VAL A 13 -18.45 -7.28 19.17
CA VAL A 13 -19.09 -8.32 19.99
C VAL A 13 -18.86 -9.73 19.43
N ALA A 14 -18.82 -9.89 18.10
CA ALA A 14 -18.55 -11.18 17.47
C ALA A 14 -17.09 -11.65 17.67
N ILE A 15 -16.11 -10.74 17.62
CA ILE A 15 -14.69 -11.07 17.79
C ILE A 15 -14.36 -11.47 19.24
N ALA A 16 -14.98 -10.80 20.24
CA ALA A 16 -14.79 -11.14 21.65
C ALA A 16 -15.41 -12.51 22.03
N SER A 17 -16.53 -12.87 21.41
CA SER A 17 -17.29 -14.09 21.74
C SER A 17 -16.71 -15.38 21.14
N LEU A 18 -16.04 -15.31 19.97
CA LEU A 18 -15.47 -16.49 19.32
C LEU A 18 -14.11 -16.92 19.89
N ALA A 19 -13.31 -15.99 20.42
CA ALA A 19 -12.00 -16.30 21.00
C ALA A 19 -12.10 -17.21 22.25
N ALA A 20 -13.20 -17.11 23.01
CA ALA A 20 -13.44 -17.94 24.19
C ALA A 20 -13.79 -19.40 23.85
N ARG A 21 -14.22 -19.69 22.61
CA ARG A 21 -14.71 -21.02 22.19
C ARG A 21 -13.64 -21.86 21.47
N ALA A 22 -12.57 -21.24 21.00
CA ALA A 22 -11.48 -21.91 20.26
C ALA A 22 -10.46 -22.63 21.14
N ALA A 23 -10.54 -22.51 22.47
CA ALA A 23 -9.64 -23.17 23.41
C ALA A 23 -10.04 -24.62 23.77
N ALA A 24 -11.16 -25.13 23.24
CA ALA A 24 -11.73 -26.41 23.67
C ALA A 24 -11.54 -27.60 22.70
N ASP A 25 -11.22 -27.37 21.42
CA ASP A 25 -11.23 -28.43 20.39
C ASP A 25 -9.89 -28.52 19.65
N VAL A 26 -8.89 -29.18 20.26
CA VAL A 26 -7.68 -29.64 19.55
C VAL A 26 -7.32 -31.06 20.00
N GLU A 27 -8.11 -32.04 19.56
CA GLU A 27 -7.68 -33.44 19.51
C GLU A 27 -8.17 -34.08 18.21
N GLY A 28 -7.22 -34.54 17.39
CA GLY A 28 -7.48 -35.51 16.30
C GLY A 28 -7.54 -34.94 14.89
N TYR A 29 -6.39 -34.77 14.24
CA TYR A 29 -6.33 -34.86 12.76
C TYR A 29 -5.00 -35.51 12.32
N GLN A 30 -5.09 -36.67 11.68
CA GLN A 30 -3.97 -37.36 11.01
C GLN A 30 -3.96 -37.03 9.51
N ASN A 31 -2.76 -36.81 8.96
CA ASN A 31 -2.51 -36.49 7.55
C ASN A 31 -2.58 -37.73 6.64
N PRO A 32 -3.20 -37.67 5.45
CA PRO A 32 -3.00 -38.65 4.39
C PRO A 32 -1.75 -38.35 3.52
N PRO A 33 -1.17 -39.35 2.83
CA PRO A 33 0.14 -39.24 2.17
C PRO A 33 0.11 -38.53 0.82
N ALA A 34 1.25 -37.91 0.48
CA ALA A 34 1.50 -37.10 -0.71
C ALA A 34 1.52 -37.90 -2.02
N GLN A 35 0.93 -37.37 -3.08
CA GLN A 35 1.07 -37.84 -4.46
C GLN A 35 2.12 -37.00 -5.21
N VAL A 36 3.02 -37.67 -5.93
CA VAL A 36 4.09 -37.07 -6.74
C VAL A 36 3.57 -36.72 -8.14
N PRO A 37 3.70 -35.48 -8.64
CA PRO A 37 3.34 -35.15 -10.01
C PRO A 37 4.46 -35.54 -11.00
N THR A 38 4.10 -36.24 -12.07
CA THR A 38 4.96 -36.49 -13.23
C THR A 38 4.64 -35.47 -14.33
N THR A 39 5.59 -34.59 -14.67
CA THR A 39 5.51 -33.74 -15.88
C THR A 39 6.87 -33.69 -16.57
N PRO A 40 6.97 -33.92 -17.89
CA PRO A 40 8.25 -33.86 -18.60
C PRO A 40 8.77 -32.41 -18.74
N PRO A 41 10.09 -32.19 -18.81
CA PRO A 41 10.67 -30.85 -18.84
C PRO A 41 10.41 -30.13 -20.17
N ALA A 42 9.92 -28.90 -20.09
CA ALA A 42 9.74 -27.99 -21.23
C ALA A 42 11.10 -27.42 -21.70
N ARG A 43 11.26 -27.30 -23.01
CA ARG A 43 12.46 -26.75 -23.67
C ARG A 43 12.57 -25.23 -23.37
N PRO A 44 13.78 -24.66 -23.16
CA PRO A 44 13.93 -23.22 -22.89
C PRO A 44 13.50 -22.37 -24.09
N ALA A 45 12.59 -21.43 -23.87
CA ALA A 45 12.20 -20.44 -24.88
C ALA A 45 13.28 -19.35 -24.98
N VAL A 46 13.65 -18.97 -26.20
CA VAL A 46 14.51 -17.82 -26.47
C VAL A 46 13.75 -16.54 -26.12
N PRO A 47 14.32 -15.57 -25.38
CA PRO A 47 13.64 -14.32 -25.04
C PRO A 47 13.34 -13.50 -26.31
N ALA A 48 12.09 -13.11 -26.49
CA ALA A 48 11.69 -12.15 -27.53
C ALA A 48 12.25 -10.75 -27.19
N PRO A 49 12.59 -9.92 -28.20
CA PRO A 49 12.94 -8.52 -27.99
C PRO A 49 11.80 -7.78 -27.27
N PRO A 50 12.10 -6.82 -26.39
CA PRO A 50 11.07 -6.05 -25.68
C PRO A 50 10.18 -5.32 -26.67
N ALA A 51 8.87 -5.57 -26.58
CA ALA A 51 7.85 -4.90 -27.37
C ALA A 51 7.83 -3.40 -27.03
N LEU A 52 7.73 -2.55 -28.05
CA LEU A 52 7.42 -1.14 -27.83
C LEU A 52 6.09 -1.02 -27.06
N PRO A 53 5.95 -0.07 -26.11
CA PRO A 53 4.69 0.15 -25.42
C PRO A 53 3.55 0.34 -26.42
N ALA A 54 2.43 -0.36 -26.22
CA ALA A 54 1.29 -0.31 -27.14
C ALA A 54 0.69 1.10 -27.30
N ASP A 55 1.01 2.04 -26.41
CA ASP A 55 0.55 3.42 -26.44
C ASP A 55 1.73 4.42 -26.40
N PRO A 56 1.79 5.38 -27.36
CA PRO A 56 2.90 6.32 -27.49
C PRO A 56 2.97 7.35 -26.36
N VAL A 57 1.94 7.48 -25.50
CA VAL A 57 1.85 8.53 -24.47
C VAL A 57 1.77 7.99 -23.02
N VAL A 58 1.21 6.80 -22.82
CA VAL A 58 1.17 6.14 -21.49
C VAL A 58 2.55 5.88 -20.91
N GLY A 59 2.80 6.34 -19.68
CA GLY A 59 4.05 6.08 -18.97
C GLY A 59 4.35 7.05 -17.83
N ASN A 60 5.46 6.78 -17.13
CA ASN A 60 6.05 7.70 -16.17
C ASN A 60 7.17 8.48 -16.87
N TRP A 61 6.92 9.77 -17.09
CA TRP A 61 7.82 10.70 -17.75
C TRP A 61 8.54 11.51 -16.69
N ARG A 62 9.88 11.50 -16.70
CA ARG A 62 10.70 12.23 -15.72
C ARG A 62 11.67 13.14 -16.43
N GLY A 63 11.88 14.33 -15.89
CA GLY A 63 12.92 15.21 -16.40
C GLY A 63 12.84 16.58 -15.76
N THR A 64 13.11 17.60 -16.55
CA THR A 64 13.23 18.97 -16.08
C THR A 64 12.17 19.87 -16.68
N LEU A 65 11.71 20.79 -15.84
CA LEU A 65 10.98 21.99 -16.20
C LEU A 65 11.97 23.15 -16.07
N THR A 66 12.19 23.87 -17.16
CA THR A 66 13.12 24.99 -17.22
C THR A 66 12.34 26.28 -17.45
N SER A 67 12.45 27.22 -16.52
CA SER A 67 11.87 28.56 -16.65
C SER A 67 12.63 29.42 -17.65
N SER A 68 12.03 30.52 -18.10
CA SER A 68 12.67 31.50 -18.99
C SER A 68 13.95 32.13 -18.42
N SER A 69 14.12 32.16 -17.09
CA SER A 69 15.37 32.59 -16.43
C SER A 69 16.45 31.51 -16.40
N GLY A 70 16.22 30.34 -16.98
CA GLY A 70 17.15 29.20 -16.98
C GLY A 70 17.15 28.40 -15.68
N THR A 71 16.25 28.68 -14.73
CA THR A 71 16.12 27.88 -13.50
C THR A 71 15.43 26.56 -13.83
N GLU A 72 16.09 25.45 -13.49
CA GLU A 72 15.57 24.10 -13.68
C GLU A 72 14.92 23.56 -12.41
N SER A 73 13.83 22.84 -12.57
CA SER A 73 13.13 22.11 -11.52
C SER A 73 12.79 20.71 -12.00
N ALA A 74 12.98 19.72 -11.13
CA ALA A 74 12.62 18.35 -11.46
C ALA A 74 11.11 18.19 -11.53
N ILE A 75 10.62 17.53 -12.58
CA ILE A 75 9.21 17.23 -12.77
C ILE A 75 9.01 15.79 -13.26
N VAL A 76 7.91 15.22 -12.84
CA VAL A 76 7.42 13.89 -13.16
C VAL A 76 5.98 14.05 -13.61
N ILE A 77 5.65 13.50 -14.78
CA ILE A 77 4.28 13.40 -15.29
C ILE A 77 3.99 11.92 -15.51
N THR A 78 2.98 11.41 -14.82
CA THR A 78 2.48 10.05 -15.02
C THR A 78 1.21 10.13 -15.84
N ILE A 79 1.17 9.46 -16.99
CA ILE A 79 -0.02 9.35 -17.84
C ILE A 79 -0.45 7.88 -17.90
N VAL A 80 -1.71 7.62 -17.61
CA VAL A 80 -2.35 6.32 -17.72
C VAL A 80 -3.57 6.40 -18.63
N LYS A 81 -3.90 5.29 -19.30
CA LYS A 81 -5.07 5.16 -20.16
C LYS A 81 -6.15 4.40 -19.40
N GLY A 82 -7.34 4.98 -19.32
CA GLY A 82 -8.56 4.35 -18.80
C GLY A 82 -9.62 4.25 -19.90
N ASP A 83 -10.81 3.79 -19.51
CA ASP A 83 -11.93 3.56 -20.43
C ASP A 83 -12.44 4.88 -21.06
N ASP A 84 -12.38 5.98 -20.31
CA ASP A 84 -12.85 7.31 -20.71
C ASP A 84 -11.73 8.24 -21.26
N GLY A 85 -10.55 7.68 -21.57
CA GLY A 85 -9.42 8.44 -22.13
C GLY A 85 -8.17 8.44 -21.24
N TYR A 86 -7.42 9.54 -21.24
CA TYR A 86 -6.15 9.65 -20.51
C TYR A 86 -6.32 10.39 -19.19
N THR A 87 -5.70 9.87 -18.14
CA THR A 87 -5.65 10.50 -16.80
C THR A 87 -4.23 10.38 -16.23
N GLY A 88 -3.98 10.92 -15.05
CA GLY A 88 -2.64 10.85 -14.46
C GLY A 88 -2.40 11.79 -13.29
N SER A 89 -1.11 11.99 -12.99
CA SER A 89 -0.65 12.95 -11.99
C SER A 89 0.68 13.61 -12.38
N THR A 90 1.01 14.72 -11.73
CA THR A 90 2.33 15.36 -11.80
C THR A 90 2.81 15.81 -10.42
N ASN A 91 4.10 15.76 -10.17
CA ASN A 91 4.68 16.26 -8.91
C ASN A 91 5.12 17.74 -9.04
N GLY A 92 5.46 18.37 -7.91
CA GLY A 92 6.12 19.69 -7.91
C GLY A 92 5.19 20.90 -8.00
N LEU A 93 3.86 20.69 -8.06
CA LEU A 93 2.88 21.79 -8.03
C LEU A 93 2.32 22.07 -6.62
N GLY A 94 2.31 21.06 -5.75
CA GLY A 94 1.87 21.16 -4.36
C GLY A 94 3.02 20.91 -3.36
N ALA A 95 2.84 21.38 -2.11
CA ALA A 95 3.88 21.29 -1.07
C ALA A 95 4.06 19.86 -0.48
N THR A 96 3.08 18.96 -0.68
CA THR A 96 3.01 17.70 0.08
C THR A 96 2.50 16.48 -0.72
N SER A 97 2.11 16.62 -1.99
CA SER A 97 1.50 15.53 -2.77
C SER A 97 1.65 15.71 -4.29
N ASP A 98 1.41 14.62 -5.02
CA ASP A 98 1.21 14.65 -6.48
C ASP A 98 -0.13 15.32 -6.83
N ALA A 99 -0.11 16.25 -7.79
CA ALA A 99 -1.28 16.93 -8.31
C ALA A 99 -1.94 16.09 -9.42
N PRO A 100 -3.26 15.84 -9.38
CA PRO A 100 -3.94 15.10 -10.44
C PRO A 100 -3.96 15.91 -11.76
N LEU A 101 -3.82 15.22 -12.89
CA LEU A 101 -4.02 15.83 -14.20
C LEU A 101 -5.53 16.07 -14.40
N LYS A 102 -5.93 17.34 -14.53
CA LYS A 102 -7.31 17.75 -14.78
C LYS A 102 -7.75 17.41 -16.19
N ARG A 103 -6.81 17.46 -17.14
CA ARG A 103 -7.05 17.15 -18.54
C ARG A 103 -5.80 16.57 -19.18
N VAL A 104 -5.98 15.52 -19.97
CA VAL A 104 -4.94 15.01 -20.86
C VAL A 104 -5.57 14.79 -22.23
N THR A 105 -5.13 15.58 -23.21
CA THR A 105 -5.62 15.45 -24.59
C THR A 105 -4.49 14.90 -25.45
N VAL A 106 -4.75 13.79 -26.13
CA VAL A 106 -3.77 13.15 -27.02
C VAL A 106 -4.26 13.24 -28.46
N ASN A 107 -3.44 13.81 -29.33
CA ASN A 107 -3.69 13.87 -30.77
C ASN A 107 -2.43 13.40 -31.52
N GLY A 108 -2.39 12.09 -31.82
CA GLY A 108 -1.19 11.44 -32.35
C GLY A 108 -0.02 11.55 -31.37
N ALA A 109 1.06 12.21 -31.81
CA ALA A 109 2.24 12.47 -30.98
C ALA A 109 2.09 13.70 -30.06
N ARG A 110 1.09 14.56 -30.26
CA ARG A 110 0.90 15.75 -29.42
C ARG A 110 0.09 15.42 -28.17
N VAL A 111 0.54 15.96 -27.04
CA VAL A 111 -0.02 15.71 -25.72
C VAL A 111 -0.19 17.05 -25.01
N ALA A 112 -1.44 17.46 -24.80
CA ALA A 112 -1.76 18.61 -23.96
C ALA A 112 -2.11 18.13 -22.55
N VAL A 113 -1.46 18.71 -21.54
CA VAL A 113 -1.66 18.35 -20.13
C VAL A 113 -2.03 19.58 -19.33
N GLU A 114 -3.08 19.47 -18.51
CA GLU A 114 -3.47 20.46 -17.52
C GLU A 114 -3.43 19.82 -16.13
N ALA A 115 -2.73 20.46 -15.20
CA ALA A 115 -2.69 20.09 -13.79
C ALA A 115 -2.86 21.34 -12.94
N ALA A 116 -3.54 21.20 -11.79
CA ALA A 116 -3.68 22.30 -10.83
C ALA A 116 -3.80 21.76 -9.41
N ASP A 117 -3.19 22.48 -8.47
CA ASP A 117 -3.20 22.19 -7.03
C ASP A 117 -3.13 23.48 -6.20
N GLU A 118 -3.34 23.36 -4.89
CA GLU A 118 -3.23 24.48 -3.94
C GLU A 118 -1.86 24.52 -3.26
N SER A 119 -1.30 25.72 -3.12
CA SER A 119 -0.05 25.95 -2.40
C SER A 119 -0.20 27.06 -1.35
N LYS A 120 0.81 27.21 -0.48
CA LYS A 120 0.88 28.34 0.47
C LYS A 120 0.97 29.71 -0.21
N LEU A 121 1.30 29.75 -1.50
CA LEU A 121 1.40 30.96 -2.32
C LEU A 121 0.14 31.20 -3.18
N GLY A 122 -0.90 30.37 -3.01
CA GLY A 122 -2.11 30.35 -3.83
C GLY A 122 -2.14 29.18 -4.81
N GLN A 123 -3.15 29.18 -5.68
CA GLN A 123 -3.34 28.14 -6.69
C GLN A 123 -2.14 28.05 -7.62
N VAL A 124 -1.64 26.83 -7.83
CA VAL A 124 -0.58 26.51 -8.77
C VAL A 124 -1.16 25.70 -9.92
N ALA A 125 -0.95 26.13 -11.15
CA ALA A 125 -1.45 25.43 -12.34
C ALA A 125 -0.37 25.29 -13.40
N LEU A 126 -0.32 24.13 -14.04
CA LEU A 126 0.57 23.83 -15.15
C LEU A 126 -0.27 23.43 -16.36
N THR A 127 -0.11 24.17 -17.46
CA THR A 127 -0.69 23.83 -18.77
C THR A 127 0.45 23.65 -19.75
N THR A 128 0.50 22.51 -20.46
CA THR A 128 1.60 22.19 -21.37
C THR A 128 1.11 21.67 -22.70
N ASP A 129 1.85 21.96 -23.75
CA ASP A 129 1.77 21.33 -25.07
C ASP A 129 3.08 20.60 -25.36
N LEU A 130 3.02 19.27 -25.35
CA LEU A 130 4.16 18.37 -25.45
C LEU A 130 4.07 17.50 -26.71
N THR A 131 5.21 17.02 -27.18
CA THR A 131 5.33 16.08 -28.31
C THR A 131 6.08 14.84 -27.84
N ALA A 132 5.43 13.68 -27.99
CA ALA A 132 5.98 12.37 -27.70
C ALA A 132 6.73 11.81 -28.91
N GLU A 133 8.01 11.49 -28.72
CA GLU A 133 8.87 10.86 -29.72
C GLU A 133 9.63 9.69 -29.07
N GLY A 134 9.11 8.48 -29.27
CA GLY A 134 9.62 7.27 -28.63
C GLY A 134 9.60 7.38 -27.10
N ASN A 135 10.78 7.40 -26.47
CA ASN A 135 10.94 7.56 -25.03
C ASN A 135 11.18 9.01 -24.61
N THR A 136 10.90 9.99 -25.46
CA THR A 136 11.09 11.42 -25.17
C THR A 136 9.75 12.15 -25.21
N LEU A 137 9.52 13.05 -24.26
CA LEU A 137 8.37 13.95 -24.25
C LEU A 137 8.89 15.36 -24.00
N LYS A 138 8.76 16.23 -25.01
CA LYS A 138 9.32 17.58 -25.02
C LYS A 138 8.28 18.60 -25.43
N GLY A 139 8.37 19.79 -24.88
CA GLY A 139 7.50 20.89 -25.32
C GLY A 139 7.54 22.06 -24.38
N THR A 140 6.50 22.88 -24.46
CA THR A 140 6.42 24.13 -23.71
C THR A 140 5.16 24.15 -22.85
N GLY A 141 5.13 25.04 -21.88
CA GLY A 141 3.96 25.22 -21.04
C GLY A 141 3.98 26.55 -20.31
N THR A 142 2.91 26.79 -19.57
CA THR A 142 2.76 27.90 -18.65
C THR A 142 2.57 27.35 -17.24
N LEU A 143 3.46 27.73 -16.33
CA LEU A 143 3.30 27.54 -14.90
C LEU A 143 2.71 28.81 -14.30
N SER A 144 1.56 28.70 -13.63
CA SER A 144 0.90 29.81 -12.95
C SER A 144 0.99 29.61 -11.43
N VAL A 145 1.28 30.68 -10.68
CA VAL A 145 1.24 30.71 -9.22
C VAL A 145 0.46 31.95 -8.80
N GLY A 146 -0.79 31.76 -8.35
CA GLY A 146 -1.74 32.85 -8.16
C GLY A 146 -1.92 33.66 -9.46
N PRO A 147 -1.73 34.99 -9.45
CA PRO A 147 -1.84 35.81 -10.66
C PRO A 147 -0.59 35.77 -11.57
N GLN A 148 0.52 35.22 -11.10
CA GLN A 148 1.79 35.21 -11.84
C GLN A 148 1.82 34.06 -12.84
N ARG A 149 2.39 34.30 -14.03
CA ARG A 149 2.54 33.30 -15.09
C ARG A 149 3.98 33.25 -15.56
N PHE A 150 4.50 32.04 -15.71
CA PHE A 150 5.86 31.75 -16.12
C PHE A 150 5.83 30.81 -17.32
N GLU A 151 6.50 31.21 -18.41
CA GLU A 151 6.76 30.31 -19.51
C GLU A 151 7.82 29.28 -19.11
N VAL A 152 7.57 28.03 -19.45
CA VAL A 152 8.43 26.91 -19.09
C VAL A 152 8.62 25.99 -20.29
N THR A 153 9.81 25.41 -20.39
CA THR A 153 10.13 24.32 -21.33
C THR A 153 10.27 23.02 -20.55
N LEU A 154 9.73 21.93 -21.09
CA LEU A 154 9.80 20.61 -20.49
C LEU A 154 10.63 19.69 -21.36
N ALA A 155 11.57 18.98 -20.74
CA ALA A 155 12.34 17.92 -21.36
C ALA A 155 12.26 16.67 -20.49
N LEU A 156 11.43 15.72 -20.92
CA LEU A 156 11.11 14.52 -20.15
C LEU A 156 11.53 13.27 -20.92
N GLN A 157 11.93 12.25 -20.18
CA GLN A 157 12.23 10.94 -20.70
C GLN A 157 11.28 9.91 -20.07
N ARG A 158 10.67 9.07 -20.89
CA ARG A 158 9.92 7.90 -20.44
C ARG A 158 10.93 6.95 -19.85
N ARG A 159 10.85 6.75 -18.54
CA ARG A 159 11.50 5.55 -18.00
C ARG A 159 10.72 4.35 -18.50
N PRO A 160 11.38 3.34 -19.09
CA PRO A 160 10.78 2.03 -19.20
C PRO A 160 10.35 1.67 -17.77
N ARG A 161 9.04 1.54 -17.57
CA ARG A 161 8.59 0.66 -16.50
C ARG A 161 9.16 -0.68 -16.93
N GLN A 162 10.15 -1.21 -16.22
CA GLN A 162 10.22 -2.66 -16.18
C GLN A 162 8.79 -3.04 -15.81
N ASP A 163 8.11 -3.81 -16.65
CA ASP A 163 7.00 -4.61 -16.19
C ASP A 163 7.59 -5.57 -15.15
N ALA A 164 7.90 -5.01 -13.98
CA ALA A 164 7.99 -5.75 -12.76
C ALA A 164 6.59 -6.33 -12.68
N ILE A 165 6.51 -7.64 -12.97
CA ILE A 165 5.32 -8.43 -12.71
C ILE A 165 4.95 -8.09 -11.28
N GLN A 166 3.96 -7.20 -11.14
CA GLN A 166 3.55 -6.79 -9.83
C GLN A 166 2.86 -8.02 -9.25
N PRO A 167 3.25 -8.43 -8.04
CA PRO A 167 2.63 -9.56 -7.39
C PRO A 167 1.18 -9.19 -7.13
N HIS A 168 0.26 -9.76 -7.91
CA HIS A 168 -1.17 -9.63 -7.65
C HIS A 168 -1.58 -10.80 -6.78
N VAL A 169 -2.15 -10.50 -5.63
CA VAL A 169 -2.80 -11.51 -4.80
C VAL A 169 -4.29 -11.27 -4.86
N GLU A 170 -5.02 -12.38 -4.91
CA GLU A 170 -6.46 -12.34 -4.74
C GLU A 170 -6.78 -11.84 -3.32
N GLN A 171 -7.69 -10.89 -3.20
CA GLN A 171 -8.05 -10.30 -1.91
C GLN A 171 -8.96 -11.25 -1.13
N ARG A 172 -8.34 -12.29 -0.57
CA ARG A 172 -8.99 -13.29 0.26
C ARG A 172 -8.11 -13.64 1.44
N LEU A 173 -8.79 -14.03 2.51
CA LEU A 173 -8.15 -14.34 3.79
C LEU A 173 -7.09 -15.44 3.70
N ASP A 174 -7.20 -16.35 2.72
CA ASP A 174 -6.25 -17.45 2.48
C ASP A 174 -4.83 -16.97 2.17
N TYR A 175 -4.65 -15.72 1.72
CA TYR A 175 -3.31 -15.16 1.54
C TYR A 175 -2.49 -15.29 2.83
N PHE A 176 -3.09 -14.94 3.98
CA PHE A 176 -2.43 -14.97 5.28
C PHE A 176 -2.25 -16.37 5.85
N ALA A 177 -3.01 -17.37 5.37
CA ALA A 177 -3.03 -18.72 5.92
C ALA A 177 -1.64 -19.36 6.00
N GLY A 178 -1.32 -20.02 7.11
CA GLY A 178 -0.05 -20.72 7.30
C GLY A 178 0.96 -19.91 8.10
N ARG A 179 2.22 -20.34 8.04
CA ARG A 179 3.30 -19.83 8.89
C ARG A 179 4.18 -18.86 8.12
N TRP A 180 4.54 -17.78 8.80
CA TRP A 180 5.38 -16.70 8.28
C TRP A 180 6.52 -16.44 9.25
N THR A 181 7.72 -16.25 8.73
CA THR A 181 8.81 -15.60 9.46
C THR A 181 8.70 -14.10 9.27
N PHE A 182 9.13 -13.34 10.27
CA PHE A 182 9.22 -11.89 10.14
C PHE A 182 10.42 -11.30 10.86
N GLU A 183 10.83 -10.15 10.34
CA GLU A 183 11.74 -9.21 10.98
C GLU A 183 11.07 -7.84 10.97
N TYR A 184 11.02 -7.19 12.13
CA TYR A 184 10.50 -5.83 12.29
C TYR A 184 11.58 -4.94 12.89
N LEU A 185 11.89 -3.85 12.19
CA LEU A 185 12.80 -2.80 12.59
C LEU A 185 11.99 -1.55 12.89
N GLY A 186 11.89 -1.17 14.16
CA GLY A 186 11.14 0.01 14.58
C GLY A 186 11.55 0.50 15.95
N ALA A 187 11.18 1.74 16.24
CA ALA A 187 11.42 2.34 17.55
C ALA A 187 10.50 1.75 18.62
N GLU A 188 11.01 1.69 19.85
CA GLU A 188 10.17 1.50 21.04
C GLU A 188 9.30 2.75 21.23
N TYR A 189 7.99 2.58 21.22
CA TYR A 189 7.04 3.68 21.34
C TYR A 189 5.73 3.22 21.99
N PRO A 190 5.70 3.01 23.31
CA PRO A 190 4.49 2.57 24.00
C PRO A 190 3.35 3.61 23.88
N PRO A 191 2.09 3.17 23.77
CA PRO A 191 1.64 1.78 23.76
C PRO A 191 1.76 1.08 22.39
N LEU A 192 2.11 1.80 21.33
CA LEU A 192 1.96 1.32 19.96
C LEU A 192 3.01 0.28 19.53
N SER A 193 4.25 0.41 20.00
CA SER A 193 5.35 -0.49 19.61
C SER A 193 6.27 -0.79 20.78
N ALA A 194 6.67 -2.06 20.90
CA ALA A 194 7.72 -2.51 21.83
C ALA A 194 9.14 -2.34 21.27
N GLY A 195 9.27 -1.91 20.00
CA GLY A 195 10.55 -1.82 19.30
C GLY A 195 10.79 -2.96 18.31
N GLY A 196 12.04 -3.08 17.87
CA GLY A 196 12.49 -4.08 16.90
C GLY A 196 12.36 -5.50 17.43
N ARG A 197 11.86 -6.41 16.59
CA ARG A 197 11.55 -7.79 16.96
C ARG A 197 11.56 -8.71 15.76
N THR A 198 11.86 -9.98 15.99
CA THR A 198 11.83 -11.04 14.96
C THR A 198 10.98 -12.19 15.46
N GLY A 199 10.59 -13.10 14.58
CA GLY A 199 9.91 -14.32 14.99
C GLY A 199 9.12 -14.97 13.89
N THR A 200 8.11 -15.72 14.32
CA THR A 200 7.18 -16.39 13.43
C THR A 200 5.75 -16.10 13.83
N VAL A 201 4.87 -15.98 12.84
CA VAL A 201 3.43 -15.90 13.03
C VAL A 201 2.76 -17.01 12.24
N ALA A 202 1.87 -17.77 12.89
CA ALA A 202 1.09 -18.82 12.25
C ALA A 202 -0.39 -18.43 12.26
N PHE A 203 -0.98 -18.27 11.08
CA PHE A 203 -2.41 -17.98 10.91
C PHE A 203 -3.19 -19.23 10.54
N THR A 204 -4.22 -19.52 11.31
CA THR A 204 -5.12 -20.66 11.11
C THR A 204 -6.55 -20.16 10.94
N ARG A 205 -7.26 -20.71 9.96
CA ARG A 205 -8.67 -20.38 9.73
C ARG A 205 -9.54 -20.95 10.85
N VAL A 206 -10.50 -20.17 11.30
CA VAL A 206 -11.47 -20.61 12.31
C VAL A 206 -12.63 -21.31 11.59
N GLY A 207 -12.54 -22.64 11.48
CA GLY A 207 -13.53 -23.45 10.77
C GLY A 207 -13.80 -22.97 9.35
N ARG A 208 -15.07 -22.81 8.98
CA ARG A 208 -15.50 -22.26 7.68
C ARG A 208 -15.77 -20.75 7.68
N SER A 209 -15.41 -20.05 8.76
CA SER A 209 -15.70 -18.63 8.91
C SER A 209 -14.76 -17.74 8.07
N ASN A 210 -15.09 -16.45 7.98
CA ASN A 210 -14.20 -15.42 7.44
C ASN A 210 -13.26 -14.85 8.51
N PHE A 211 -12.89 -15.68 9.49
CA PHE A 211 -11.95 -15.31 10.54
C PHE A 211 -10.71 -16.22 10.54
N MET A 212 -9.57 -15.62 10.87
CA MET A 212 -8.33 -16.32 11.24
C MET A 212 -7.88 -15.91 12.61
N VAL A 213 -7.24 -16.84 13.30
CA VAL A 213 -6.46 -16.58 14.50
C VAL A 213 -4.98 -16.70 14.14
N GLY A 214 -4.16 -15.81 14.68
CA GLY A 214 -2.73 -15.85 14.55
C GLY A 214 -2.07 -16.06 15.90
N ARG A 215 -0.99 -16.82 15.94
CA ARG A 215 -0.09 -16.89 17.10
C ARG A 215 1.29 -16.42 16.68
N VAL A 216 1.83 -15.48 17.44
CA VAL A 216 3.21 -15.02 17.29
C VAL A 216 4.06 -15.70 18.34
N ASP A 217 5.18 -16.26 17.91
CA ASP A 217 6.29 -16.70 18.76
C ASP A 217 7.54 -15.97 18.25
N GLY A 218 8.13 -15.11 19.07
CA GLY A 218 9.23 -14.26 18.62
C GLY A 218 10.20 -13.85 19.72
N GLU A 219 11.15 -13.01 19.33
CA GLU A 219 12.17 -12.43 20.19
C GLU A 219 12.09 -10.89 20.16
N LEU A 220 12.14 -10.29 21.35
CA LEU A 220 12.17 -8.84 21.58
C LEU A 220 13.33 -8.56 22.54
N LEU A 221 14.33 -7.81 22.08
CA LEU A 221 15.53 -7.49 22.87
C LEU A 221 16.21 -8.72 23.52
N GLY A 222 16.35 -9.81 22.77
CA GLY A 222 16.95 -11.05 23.29
C GLY A 222 16.01 -11.90 24.15
N LYS A 223 14.76 -11.49 24.36
CA LYS A 223 13.80 -12.20 25.22
C LYS A 223 12.65 -12.78 24.40
N PRO A 224 12.22 -14.02 24.67
CA PRO A 224 11.07 -14.60 24.00
C PRO A 224 9.79 -13.83 24.37
N TYR A 225 8.90 -13.65 23.41
CA TYR A 225 7.56 -13.11 23.63
C TYR A 225 6.53 -13.86 22.77
N GLN A 226 5.27 -13.76 23.19
CA GLN A 226 4.12 -14.32 22.48
C GLN A 226 3.01 -13.30 22.37
N GLU A 227 2.33 -13.31 21.23
CA GLU A 227 1.16 -12.46 20.97
C GLU A 227 0.09 -13.27 20.25
N ASN A 228 -1.16 -12.86 20.42
CA ASN A 228 -2.28 -13.45 19.71
C ASN A 228 -2.87 -12.43 18.75
N LEU A 229 -3.17 -12.87 17.55
CA LEU A 229 -3.76 -12.05 16.49
C LEU A 229 -5.12 -12.61 16.10
N SER A 230 -5.99 -11.76 15.59
CA SER A 230 -7.21 -12.20 14.92
C SER A 230 -7.50 -11.33 13.71
N ILE A 231 -7.91 -11.94 12.61
CA ILE A 231 -8.24 -11.28 11.35
C ILE A 231 -9.66 -11.65 10.98
N GLY A 232 -10.55 -10.67 10.85
CA GLY A 232 -11.84 -10.83 10.19
C GLY A 232 -11.79 -10.20 8.80
N PHE A 233 -12.40 -10.84 7.81
CA PHE A 233 -12.49 -10.32 6.45
C PHE A 233 -13.94 -10.25 5.96
N ASP A 234 -14.31 -9.09 5.42
CA ASP A 234 -15.57 -8.91 4.70
C ASP A 234 -15.30 -8.91 3.19
N PRO A 235 -15.71 -9.96 2.44
CA PRO A 235 -15.46 -10.05 1.02
C PRO A 235 -16.27 -9.05 0.18
N GLU A 236 -17.41 -8.55 0.68
CA GLU A 236 -18.26 -7.62 -0.06
C GLU A 236 -17.63 -6.22 -0.07
N THR A 237 -17.17 -5.76 1.09
CA THR A 237 -16.60 -4.42 1.25
C THR A 237 -15.08 -4.38 1.09
N ARG A 238 -14.44 -5.55 1.06
CA ARG A 238 -12.98 -5.76 1.09
C ARG A 238 -12.31 -5.10 2.30
N MET A 239 -13.00 -5.15 3.43
CA MET A 239 -12.51 -4.60 4.69
C MET A 239 -11.99 -5.72 5.59
N LEU A 240 -10.95 -5.42 6.38
CA LEU A 240 -10.48 -6.28 7.45
C LEU A 240 -10.68 -5.64 8.82
N ALA A 241 -10.96 -6.46 9.81
CA ALA A 241 -10.72 -6.15 11.21
C ALA A 241 -9.50 -6.94 11.66
N PHE A 242 -8.52 -6.27 12.27
CA PHE A 242 -7.29 -6.88 12.75
C PHE A 242 -7.15 -6.57 14.23
N LEU A 243 -6.97 -7.60 15.06
CA LEU A 243 -6.87 -7.50 16.50
C LEU A 243 -5.53 -8.07 16.93
N GLU A 244 -4.78 -7.30 17.72
CA GLU A 244 -3.46 -7.67 18.26
C GLU A 244 -3.55 -7.65 19.79
N ARG A 245 -3.29 -8.79 20.42
CA ARG A 245 -3.19 -8.90 21.88
C ARG A 245 -1.75 -9.20 22.25
N ARG A 246 -1.10 -8.21 22.83
CA ARG A 246 0.32 -8.25 23.18
C ARG A 246 0.53 -8.81 24.59
N SER A 247 1.72 -9.33 24.85
CA SER A 247 2.10 -9.90 26.16
C SER A 247 2.12 -8.87 27.30
N ASP A 248 2.26 -7.58 26.98
CA ASP A 248 2.20 -6.47 27.92
C ASP A 248 0.76 -6.03 28.27
N GLY A 249 -0.25 -6.75 27.76
CA GLY A 249 -1.66 -6.47 28.00
C GLY A 249 -2.25 -5.39 27.09
N VAL A 250 -1.46 -4.80 26.19
CA VAL A 250 -1.98 -3.84 25.20
C VAL A 250 -2.77 -4.59 24.11
N GLU A 251 -3.98 -4.10 23.85
CA GLU A 251 -4.80 -4.54 22.74
C GLU A 251 -4.86 -3.45 21.66
N LEU A 252 -4.48 -3.79 20.42
CA LEU A 252 -4.64 -2.90 19.27
C LEU A 252 -5.71 -3.46 18.35
N VAL A 253 -6.72 -2.65 18.05
CA VAL A 253 -7.75 -3.00 17.07
C VAL A 253 -7.63 -2.09 15.87
N SER A 254 -7.42 -2.67 14.70
CA SER A 254 -7.31 -1.97 13.42
C SER A 254 -8.44 -2.31 12.48
N LEU A 255 -8.88 -1.32 11.72
CA LEU A 255 -9.66 -1.51 10.51
C LEU A 255 -8.74 -1.35 9.32
N ALA A 256 -8.94 -2.18 8.29
CA ALA A 256 -8.12 -2.16 7.09
C ALA A 256 -8.95 -2.21 5.82
N SER A 257 -8.43 -1.58 4.76
CA SER A 257 -8.98 -1.63 3.41
C SER A 257 -8.04 -2.43 2.52
N TRP A 258 -8.55 -3.51 1.92
CA TRP A 258 -7.85 -4.35 0.95
C TRP A 258 -8.50 -4.23 -0.44
N ARG A 259 -8.65 -2.99 -0.89
CA ARG A 259 -9.14 -2.71 -2.25
C ARG A 259 -8.06 -2.88 -3.31
N SER A 260 -6.79 -2.75 -2.93
CA SER A 260 -5.64 -2.87 -3.84
C SER A 260 -5.09 -4.30 -3.87
N PRO A 261 -4.82 -4.90 -5.03
CA PRO A 261 -4.20 -6.24 -5.11
C PRO A 261 -2.75 -6.28 -4.66
N ILE A 262 -2.11 -5.12 -4.49
CA ILE A 262 -0.70 -5.00 -4.11
C ILE A 262 -0.49 -4.39 -2.72
N ALA A 263 -1.56 -3.96 -2.05
CA ALA A 263 -1.45 -3.27 -0.77
C ALA A 263 -2.70 -3.35 0.11
N ILE A 264 -2.50 -3.29 1.43
CA ILE A 264 -3.54 -3.22 2.45
C ILE A 264 -3.22 -2.07 3.40
N SER A 265 -4.17 -1.15 3.56
CA SER A 265 -4.02 0.00 4.46
C SER A 265 -4.81 -0.24 5.74
N PHE A 266 -4.12 -0.21 6.88
CA PHE A 266 -4.67 -0.40 8.22
C PHE A 266 -4.59 0.90 9.01
N GLN A 267 -5.55 1.09 9.91
CA GLN A 267 -5.53 2.15 10.90
C GLN A 267 -6.12 1.62 12.22
N THR A 268 -5.41 1.85 13.33
CA THR A 268 -5.93 1.47 14.64
C THR A 268 -7.06 2.40 15.08
N SER A 269 -7.95 1.86 15.91
CA SER A 269 -8.73 2.66 16.82
C SER A 269 -7.79 3.47 17.72
N PRO A 270 -8.17 4.69 18.13
CA PRO A 270 -7.34 5.48 19.03
C PRO A 270 -7.11 4.76 20.36
N VAL A 271 -5.87 4.72 20.83
CA VAL A 271 -5.45 4.10 22.09
C VAL A 271 -5.17 5.21 23.11
N GLN A 272 -5.82 5.15 24.26
CA GLN A 272 -5.59 6.11 25.35
C GLN A 272 -4.50 5.59 26.28
N SER A 273 -3.47 6.39 26.55
CA SER A 273 -2.44 6.07 27.55
C SER A 273 -1.78 7.34 28.07
N GLY A 274 -1.56 7.44 29.38
CA GLY A 274 -0.88 8.60 29.99
C GLY A 274 -1.52 9.96 29.67
N GLY A 275 -2.85 10.01 29.51
CA GLY A 275 -3.59 11.22 29.15
C GLY A 275 -3.45 11.67 27.69
N LYS A 276 -2.81 10.86 26.84
CA LYS A 276 -2.64 11.11 25.41
C LYS A 276 -3.39 10.07 24.57
N THR A 277 -3.76 10.49 23.37
CA THR A 277 -4.38 9.64 22.36
C THR A 277 -3.33 9.23 21.33
N TYR A 278 -3.18 7.93 21.10
CA TYR A 278 -2.24 7.36 20.14
C TYR A 278 -2.99 6.71 18.98
N GLN A 279 -2.46 6.80 17.78
CA GLN A 279 -2.99 6.08 16.62
C GLN A 279 -1.86 5.56 15.74
N LEU A 280 -2.04 4.35 15.22
CA LEU A 280 -1.11 3.70 14.31
C LEU A 280 -1.76 3.59 12.93
N ARG A 281 -0.98 3.87 11.88
CA ARG A 281 -1.29 3.51 10.50
C ARG A 281 -0.27 2.48 10.04
N ARG A 282 -0.74 1.44 9.38
CA ARG A 282 0.11 0.40 8.81
C ARG A 282 -0.21 0.21 7.33
N LEU A 283 0.82 0.16 6.49
CA LEU A 283 0.71 -0.22 5.09
C LEU A 283 1.39 -1.58 4.91
N LEU A 284 0.63 -2.58 4.51
CA LEU A 284 1.16 -3.86 4.03
C LEU A 284 1.30 -3.78 2.52
N SER A 285 2.49 -4.01 1.99
CA SER A 285 2.80 -4.03 0.57
C SER A 285 3.12 -5.45 0.13
N VAL A 286 2.31 -6.01 -0.76
CA VAL A 286 2.47 -7.38 -1.26
C VAL A 286 3.71 -7.44 -2.16
N ARG A 287 4.59 -8.41 -1.90
CA ARG A 287 5.83 -8.64 -2.66
C ARG A 287 5.78 -9.92 -3.50
N SER A 288 5.03 -10.92 -3.04
CA SER A 288 4.69 -12.14 -3.78
C SER A 288 3.52 -12.85 -3.10
N ALA A 289 3.14 -14.03 -3.61
CA ALA A 289 2.21 -14.94 -2.93
C ALA A 289 2.71 -15.41 -1.54
N THR A 290 4.01 -15.25 -1.26
CA THR A 290 4.69 -15.74 -0.07
C THR A 290 5.52 -14.66 0.63
N ALA A 291 5.39 -13.39 0.26
CA ALA A 291 6.13 -12.30 0.90
C ALA A 291 5.36 -10.98 0.88
N PHE A 292 5.48 -10.22 1.96
CA PHE A 292 5.00 -8.84 2.05
C PHE A 292 5.88 -7.99 2.97
N ASP A 293 5.88 -6.68 2.72
CA ASP A 293 6.50 -5.69 3.59
C ASP A 293 5.45 -4.96 4.39
N VAL A 294 5.82 -4.47 5.56
CA VAL A 294 4.99 -3.66 6.44
C VAL A 294 5.69 -2.33 6.68
N THR A 295 4.93 -1.25 6.67
CA THR A 295 5.36 0.10 7.03
C THR A 295 4.43 0.63 8.09
N GLU A 296 4.98 1.10 9.20
CA GLU A 296 4.23 1.65 10.32
C GLU A 296 4.55 3.12 10.55
N GLU A 297 3.50 3.88 10.85
CA GLU A 297 3.55 5.29 11.23
C GLU A 297 2.62 5.52 12.40
N PHE A 298 2.93 6.50 13.25
CA PHE A 298 2.13 6.84 14.41
C PHE A 298 1.79 8.32 14.49
N SER A 299 0.66 8.61 15.13
CA SER A 299 0.23 9.95 15.53
C SER A 299 -0.05 9.99 17.04
N VAL A 300 0.13 11.18 17.61
CA VAL A 300 -0.20 11.48 19.01
C VAL A 300 -1.10 12.71 19.03
N ASP A 301 -2.19 12.63 19.77
CA ASP A 301 -3.20 13.69 19.96
C ASP A 301 -3.72 14.29 18.64
N GLY A 302 -3.84 13.43 17.61
CA GLY A 302 -4.31 13.82 16.28
C GLY A 302 -3.30 14.62 15.45
N GLY A 303 -2.03 14.69 15.89
CA GLY A 303 -0.96 15.33 15.14
C GLY A 303 -0.56 14.59 13.85
N PRO A 304 0.43 15.08 13.10
CA PRO A 304 0.89 14.43 11.89
C PRO A 304 1.46 13.04 12.16
N PHE A 305 1.21 12.11 11.24
CA PHE A 305 1.80 10.78 11.27
C PHE A 305 3.30 10.85 11.02
N ARG A 306 4.07 10.09 11.81
CA ARG A 306 5.53 9.99 11.73
C ARG A 306 5.95 8.54 11.63
N ARG A 307 7.06 8.29 10.93
CA ARG A 307 7.61 6.94 10.75
C ARG A 307 7.88 6.27 12.11
N LEU A 308 7.37 5.05 12.28
CA LEU A 308 7.62 4.19 13.44
C LEU A 308 8.63 3.09 13.13
N GLY A 309 8.42 2.40 12.01
CA GLY A 309 9.23 1.24 11.64
C GLY A 309 8.74 0.54 10.38
N SER A 310 9.41 -0.56 10.05
CA SER A 310 9.07 -1.45 8.94
C SER A 310 9.30 -2.90 9.31
N GLY A 311 8.52 -3.79 8.72
CA GLY A 311 8.76 -5.22 8.80
C GLY A 311 8.80 -5.90 7.44
N HIS A 312 9.43 -7.05 7.41
CA HIS A 312 9.45 -7.95 6.27
C HIS A 312 8.93 -9.31 6.71
N PHE A 313 8.00 -9.87 5.93
CA PHE A 313 7.36 -11.15 6.22
C PHE A 313 7.55 -12.09 5.04
N THR A 314 7.97 -13.32 5.32
CA THR A 314 8.11 -14.39 4.32
C THR A 314 7.41 -15.64 4.82
N LYS A 315 6.62 -16.27 3.95
CA LYS A 315 5.91 -17.51 4.24
C LYS A 315 6.89 -18.68 4.27
N THR A 316 6.83 -19.49 5.31
CA THR A 316 7.61 -20.73 5.37
C THR A 316 6.89 -21.83 4.60
N PRO A 317 7.64 -22.73 3.92
CA PRO A 317 7.07 -23.93 3.30
C PRO A 317 6.25 -24.79 4.28
#